data_AF-A0A7X0ASV0-F1
#
_entry.id   AF-A0A7X0ASV0-F1
#
_cell.length_a   1.000
_cell.length_b   1.000
_cell.length_c   1.000
_cell.angle_alpha   90.00
_cell.angle_beta   90.00
_cell.angle_gamma   90.00
#
_symmetry.space_group_name_H-M   'P 1'
#
loop_
_entity.id
_entity.type
_entity.pdbx_description
1 polymer ?
#
loop_
_entity_poly.entity_id
_entity_poly.type
_entity_poly.pdbx_seq_one_letter_code
_entity_poly.pdbx_strand_id
1 'polypeptide(L)' 'PIEMAFAKLKAHLRRIGARTIDDLWKAIGNICDLYDPDECWNYLKAAGYASN' A
#
# COMPACT_ATOMS: atom_id res chain seq x y z
N PRO A 1 -1.34 -1.68 -11.93
CA PRO A 1 -2.04 -0.53 -11.30
C PRO A 1 -2.69 -0.86 -9.94
N ILE A 2 -3.11 -2.10 -9.65
CA ILE A 2 -3.10 -2.58 -8.24
C ILE A 2 -1.67 -2.95 -7.80
N GLU A 3 -0.85 -3.36 -8.77
CA GLU A 3 0.57 -3.64 -8.64
C GLU A 3 1.38 -2.43 -8.15
N MET A 4 0.92 -1.19 -8.43
CA MET A 4 1.56 0.04 -7.94
C MET A 4 1.31 0.23 -6.44
N ALA A 5 0.05 0.08 -5.99
CA ALA A 5 -0.29 0.07 -4.58
C ALA A 5 0.49 -1.02 -3.83
N PHE A 6 0.54 -2.25 -4.37
CA PHE A 6 1.34 -3.33 -3.77
C PHE A 6 2.86 -3.08 -3.83
N ALA A 7 3.38 -2.39 -4.84
CA ALA A 7 4.79 -2.02 -4.90
C ALA A 7 5.17 -1.05 -3.78
N LYS A 8 4.35 -0.02 -3.53
CA LYS A 8 4.52 0.91 -2.41
C LYS A 8 4.48 0.17 -1.08
N LEU A 9 3.46 -0.66 -0.84
CA LEU A 9 3.33 -1.48 0.37
C LEU A 9 4.58 -2.33 0.61
N LYS A 10 5.03 -3.07 -0.42
CA LYS A 10 6.24 -3.91 -0.34
C LYS A 10 7.50 -3.10 -0.06
N ALA A 11 7.65 -1.92 -0.65
CA ALA A 11 8.80 -1.06 -0.42
C ALA A 11 8.89 -0.63 1.06
N HIS A 12 7.77 -0.20 1.65
CA HIS A 12 7.73 0.15 3.07
C HIS A 12 7.95 -1.07 3.98
N LEU A 13 7.28 -2.19 3.72
CA LEU A 13 7.45 -3.41 4.52
C LEU A 13 8.90 -3.91 4.53
N ARG A 14 9.57 -3.91 3.37
CA ARG A 14 10.99 -4.29 3.27
C ARG A 14 11.90 -3.36 4.07
N ARG A 15 11.58 -2.07 4.12
CA ARG A 15 12.33 -1.09 4.92
C ARG A 15 12.13 -1.29 6.42
N ILE A 16 10.94 -1.68 6.86
CA ILE A 16 10.63 -1.90 8.28
C ILE A 16 11.35 -3.16 8.82
N GLY A 17 11.42 -4.23 8.02
CA GLY A 17 12.18 -5.43 8.40
C GLY A 17 11.56 -6.20 9.59
N ALA A 18 10.23 -6.22 9.69
CA ALA A 18 9.51 -6.97 10.73
C ALA A 18 9.89 -8.46 10.73
N ARG A 19 10.10 -9.04 11.93
CA ARG A 19 10.55 -10.44 12.11
C ARG A 19 9.52 -11.32 12.82
N THR A 20 8.41 -10.75 13.26
CA THR A 20 7.30 -11.47 13.89
C THR A 20 6.00 -11.19 13.14
N ILE A 21 5.03 -12.09 13.28
CA ILE A 21 3.69 -11.90 12.67
C ILE A 21 2.99 -10.69 13.28
N ASP A 22 3.11 -10.48 14.58
CA ASP A 22 2.52 -9.32 15.27
C ASP A 22 3.11 -8.00 14.77
N ASP A 23 4.42 -7.92 14.61
CA ASP A 23 5.08 -6.73 14.07
C ASP A 23 4.72 -6.50 12.60
N LEU A 24 4.53 -7.58 11.83
CA LEU A 24 4.07 -7.49 10.45
C LEU A 24 2.68 -6.89 10.37
N TRP A 25 1.72 -7.35 11.19
CA TRP A 25 0.36 -6.81 11.20
C TRP A 25 0.33 -5.32 11.57
N LYS A 26 1.07 -4.93 12.61
CA LYS A 26 1.20 -3.52 13.01
C LYS A 26 1.83 -2.68 11.90
N ALA A 27 2.88 -3.19 11.26
CA ALA A 27 3.55 -2.51 10.16
C ALA A 27 2.62 -2.30 8.96
N ILE A 28 1.82 -3.31 8.59
CA ILE A 28 0.84 -3.19 7.50
C ILE A 28 -0.18 -2.10 7.83
N GLY A 29 -0.75 -2.10 9.05
CA GLY A 29 -1.69 -1.07 9.49
C GLY A 29 -1.12 0.34 9.37
N ASN A 30 0.06 0.56 9.95
CA ASN A 30 0.75 1.85 9.88
C ASN A 30 1.08 2.30 8.45
N ILE A 31 1.37 1.35 7.55
CA ILE A 31 1.62 1.67 6.13
C ILE A 31 0.33 2.04 5.41
N CYS A 32 -0.79 1.36 5.70
CA CYS A 32 -2.09 1.69 5.12
C CYS A 32 -2.49 3.13 5.47
N ASP A 33 -2.15 3.62 6.65
CA ASP A 33 -2.39 5.02 7.05
C ASP A 33 -1.60 6.05 6.22
N LEU A 34 -0.60 5.62 5.44
CA LEU A 34 0.18 6.47 4.53
C LEU A 34 -0.44 6.61 3.14
N TYR A 35 -1.55 5.92 2.87
CA TYR A 35 -2.25 6.02 1.59
C TYR A 35 -3.26 7.14 1.65
N ASP A 36 -3.06 8.13 0.79
CA ASP A 36 -4.04 9.19 0.61
C ASP A 36 -5.23 8.69 -0.24
N PRO A 37 -6.48 9.09 0.05
CA PRO A 37 -7.64 8.71 -0.75
C PRO A 37 -7.50 9.04 -2.25
N ASP A 38 -6.92 10.19 -2.61
CA ASP A 38 -6.72 10.57 -4.01
C ASP A 38 -5.65 9.71 -4.67
N GLU A 39 -4.59 9.35 -3.94
CA GLU A 39 -3.58 8.41 -4.40
C GLU A 39 -4.21 7.03 -4.70
N CYS A 40 -5.05 6.53 -3.80
CA CYS A 40 -5.81 5.29 -4.01
C CYS A 40 -6.72 5.38 -5.23
N TRP A 41 -7.45 6.48 -5.41
CA TRP A 41 -8.28 6.70 -6.59
C TRP A 41 -7.46 6.69 -7.88
N ASN A 42 -6.28 7.32 -7.86
CA ASN A 42 -5.36 7.33 -8.99
C ASN A 42 -4.82 5.92 -9.32
N TYR A 43 -4.57 5.06 -8.33
CA TYR A 43 -4.23 3.65 -8.58
C TYR A 43 -5.37 2.90 -9.27
N LEU A 44 -6.63 3.12 -8.85
CA LEU A 44 -7.80 2.51 -9.48
C LEU A 44 -8.01 3.01 -10.91
N LYS A 45 -7.87 4.33 -11.15
CA LYS A 45 -7.93 4.91 -12.49
C LYS A 45 -6.84 4.36 -13.41
N ALA A 46 -5.60 4.30 -12.92
CA ALA A 46 -4.49 3.69 -13.66
C ALA A 46 -4.74 2.21 -13.99
N ALA A 47 -5.65 1.55 -13.27
CA ALA A 47 -6.06 0.17 -13.50
C ALA A 47 -7.22 -0.01 -14.46
N GLY A 48 -7.86 1.09 -14.88
CA GLY A 48 -9.13 1.01 -15.58
C GLY A 48 -10.28 0.52 -14.70
N TYR A 49 -10.11 0.53 -13.36
CA TYR A 49 -11.16 0.16 -12.40
C TYR A 49 -11.99 1.36 -11.92
N ALA A 50 -11.61 2.58 -12.32
CA ALA A 50 -12.34 3.79 -11.99
C ALA A 50 -12.42 4.71 -13.21
N SER A 51 -13.52 5.45 -13.33
CA SER A 51 -13.68 6.49 -14.33
C SER A 51 -12.80 7.70 -14.03
N ASN A 52 -12.46 8.43 -15.10
CA ASN A 52 -11.60 9.60 -15.01
C ASN A 52 -12.30 10.80 -14.39
#